data_AF-A0AA37QGH7-F1
#
_entry.id   AF-A0AA37QGH7-F1
#
_cell.length_a   1.000
_cell.length_b   1.000
_cell.length_c   1.000
_cell.angle_alpha   90.00
_cell.angle_beta   90.00
_cell.angle_gamma   90.00
#
_symmetry.space_group_name_H-M   'P 1'
#
loop_
_entity.id
_entity.type
_entity.pdbx_description
1 polymer ?
#
loop_
_entity_poly.entity_id
_entity_poly.type
_entity_poly.pdbx_seq_one_letter_code
_entity_poly.pdbx_strand_id
1 'polypeptide(L)'
;MLLGTAACFASGLGSSDASAADCPGHPNALGTSRILVVDPREHPRLGAMQYKETLPLKDHEVVITFDDGPLRKYSNQVLQILADECVKATFFTIGRQAKDDPEGVRKLAAAGHTIGTHSQNHPLSMNRMTLDKVKPEVDQGIAWTTAALTDPSALSPFFRVPGLLRGDAVESYAASLGLQVWSADFLADDWRSISGAKVHDLAIKRLEARGKGILLLHDIQARTVAALPKILADLKAKHYRIVHVVAATADRPATPTEPEDWLVHRPSDEIPVAQWPAIKPADLAGAETDARAALDDFGHLDVPAAARTLPKPAWPRPAVTARIATAPALPAPSAELFTWPPAAPLQARRHQVVRVEGQAAGRPQAAGKAQAAAKPPARPVRLASLRKR
;
A
#
# COMPACT_ATOMS: atom_id res chain seq x y z
N MET A 1 -7.94 -3.18 65.59
CA MET A 1 -7.43 -2.04 64.82
C MET A 1 -6.41 -2.57 63.83
N LEU A 2 -6.82 -2.78 62.59
CA LEU A 2 -5.95 -3.23 61.49
C LEU A 2 -5.34 -2.00 60.79
N LEU A 3 -4.02 -1.98 60.62
CA LEU A 3 -3.35 -1.10 59.65
C LEU A 3 -3.18 -1.89 58.34
N GLY A 4 -3.80 -1.40 57.27
CA GLY A 4 -3.57 -1.87 55.90
C GLY A 4 -2.68 -0.88 55.15
N THR A 5 -1.56 -1.37 54.62
CA THR A 5 -0.68 -0.65 53.71
C THR A 5 -1.14 -0.87 52.26
N ALA A 6 -1.37 0.23 51.55
CA ALA A 6 -1.71 0.24 50.14
C ALA A 6 -0.44 0.09 49.28
N ALA A 7 -0.45 -0.85 48.34
CA ALA A 7 0.57 -1.01 47.31
C ALA A 7 -0.02 -0.57 45.95
N CYS A 8 0.54 0.49 45.38
CA CYS A 8 0.27 0.93 44.02
C CYS A 8 0.92 -0.04 43.02
N PHE A 9 0.12 -0.67 42.17
CA PHE A 9 0.60 -1.39 40.98
C PHE A 9 0.54 -0.47 39.76
N ALA A 10 1.71 -0.01 39.33
CA ALA A 10 1.89 0.58 38.00
C ALA A 10 1.90 -0.58 36.98
N SER A 11 0.85 -0.66 36.17
CA SER A 11 0.74 -1.66 35.10
C SER A 11 1.40 -1.09 33.84
N GLY A 12 2.62 -1.56 33.55
CA GLY A 12 3.27 -1.32 32.27
C GLY A 12 2.60 -2.12 31.16
N LEU A 13 2.04 -1.43 30.17
CA LEU A 13 1.54 -2.03 28.94
C LEU A 13 2.75 -2.52 28.12
N GLY A 14 2.98 -3.83 28.13
CA GLY A 14 3.92 -4.48 27.21
C GLY A 14 3.32 -4.56 25.81
N SER A 15 4.03 -4.00 24.82
CA SER A 15 3.73 -4.16 23.41
C SER A 15 3.68 -5.65 23.06
N SER A 16 2.52 -6.11 22.60
CA SER A 16 2.38 -7.46 22.06
C SER A 16 2.89 -7.44 20.62
N ASP A 17 4.06 -8.04 20.37
CA ASP A 17 4.48 -8.39 19.01
C ASP A 17 3.48 -9.40 18.47
N ALA A 18 2.53 -8.93 17.65
CA ALA A 18 1.60 -9.79 16.93
C ALA A 18 2.38 -10.58 15.88
N SER A 19 2.72 -11.83 16.21
CA SER A 19 3.19 -12.80 15.23
C SER A 19 2.10 -13.02 14.17
N ALA A 20 2.51 -13.21 12.92
CA ALA A 20 1.64 -13.40 11.76
C ALA A 20 0.49 -14.35 12.09
N ALA A 21 -0.75 -13.94 11.82
CA ALA A 21 -1.91 -14.80 11.99
C ALA A 21 -1.66 -16.15 11.30
N ASP A 22 -1.98 -17.26 11.98
CA ASP A 22 -1.89 -18.61 11.42
C ASP A 22 -2.59 -18.63 10.06
N CYS A 23 -1.83 -18.89 8.99
CA CYS A 23 -2.37 -18.96 7.63
C CYS A 23 -2.84 -20.39 7.37
N PRO A 24 -4.14 -20.70 7.52
CA PRO A 24 -4.60 -22.09 7.56
C PRO A 24 -4.38 -22.74 6.18
N GLY A 25 -3.62 -23.84 6.14
CA GLY A 25 -3.30 -24.55 4.90
C GLY A 25 -2.09 -24.02 4.13
N HIS A 26 -1.48 -22.89 4.54
CA HIS A 26 -0.32 -22.31 3.87
C HIS A 26 0.82 -22.04 4.88
N PRO A 27 1.53 -23.08 5.34
CA PRO A 27 2.60 -22.93 6.35
C PRO A 27 3.80 -22.12 5.85
N ASN A 28 3.89 -21.91 4.54
CA ASN A 28 4.92 -21.12 3.88
C ASN A 28 4.39 -19.77 3.37
N ALA A 29 3.23 -19.30 3.80
CA ALA A 29 2.75 -17.98 3.43
C ALA A 29 3.69 -16.86 3.90
N LEU A 30 3.81 -15.78 3.14
CA LEU A 30 4.54 -14.58 3.56
C LEU A 30 3.92 -13.95 4.82
N GLY A 31 2.58 -13.88 4.86
CA GLY A 31 1.82 -13.31 5.95
C GLY A 31 1.91 -11.78 6.04
N THR A 32 1.06 -11.22 6.90
CA THR A 32 1.14 -9.83 7.33
C THR A 32 1.90 -9.77 8.64
N SER A 33 3.02 -9.04 8.69
CA SER A 33 3.93 -9.05 9.84
C SER A 33 3.44 -8.23 11.02
N ARG A 34 2.74 -7.13 10.76
CA ARG A 34 2.13 -6.28 11.79
C ARG A 34 1.05 -5.38 11.19
N ILE A 35 0.21 -4.85 12.07
CA ILE A 35 -0.73 -3.78 11.76
C ILE A 35 -0.10 -2.46 12.22
N LEU A 36 -0.08 -1.46 11.34
CA LEU A 36 0.26 -0.09 11.65
C LEU A 36 -1.04 0.73 11.73
N VAL A 37 -1.35 1.23 12.91
CA VAL A 37 -2.55 2.07 13.13
C VAL A 37 -2.12 3.53 13.00
N VAL A 38 -2.69 4.26 12.04
CA VAL A 38 -2.33 5.66 11.76
C VAL A 38 -3.51 6.58 12.06
N ASP A 39 -3.23 7.75 12.65
CA ASP A 39 -4.25 8.79 12.82
C ASP A 39 -4.24 9.74 11.59
N PRO A 40 -5.34 9.77 10.80
CA PRO A 40 -5.50 10.71 9.69
C PRO A 40 -5.36 12.19 10.05
N ARG A 41 -5.64 12.56 11.30
CA ARG A 41 -5.63 13.94 11.77
C ARG A 41 -4.23 14.41 12.15
N GLU A 42 -3.41 13.52 12.70
CA GLU A 42 -2.02 13.81 13.06
C GLU A 42 -1.15 13.88 11.81
N HIS A 43 -1.33 12.92 10.89
CA HIS A 43 -0.57 12.83 9.64
C HIS A 43 -1.49 12.92 8.44
N PRO A 44 -1.99 14.10 8.05
CA PRO A 44 -3.02 14.23 7.02
C PRO A 44 -2.53 13.94 5.60
N ARG A 45 -1.22 13.87 5.38
CA ARG A 45 -0.62 13.68 4.04
C ARG A 45 0.63 12.82 4.14
N LEU A 46 0.68 11.70 3.41
CA LEU A 46 1.80 10.78 3.48
C LEU A 46 2.19 10.19 2.12
N GLY A 47 3.46 9.86 1.96
CA GLY A 47 4.05 9.20 0.79
C GLY A 47 5.15 10.05 0.14
N ALA A 48 6.35 9.48 0.08
CA ALA A 48 7.61 10.12 -0.23
C ALA A 48 7.73 10.65 -1.67
N MET A 49 6.86 10.24 -2.59
CA MET A 49 6.85 10.81 -3.94
C MET A 49 6.33 12.25 -3.97
N GLN A 50 5.56 12.69 -2.96
CA GLN A 50 4.88 13.98 -2.98
C GLN A 50 4.97 14.77 -1.67
N TYR A 51 5.21 14.10 -0.54
CA TYR A 51 5.16 14.71 0.78
C TYR A 51 6.47 14.49 1.54
N LYS A 52 6.67 15.32 2.58
CA LYS A 52 7.84 15.23 3.48
C LYS A 52 7.73 14.07 4.46
N GLU A 53 6.50 13.62 4.70
CA GLU A 53 6.17 12.50 5.58
C GLU A 53 5.77 11.28 4.75
N THR A 54 6.11 10.10 5.26
CA THR A 54 5.62 8.80 4.81
C THR A 54 5.35 7.93 6.04
N LEU A 55 4.88 6.70 5.82
CA LEU A 55 4.58 5.80 6.92
C LEU A 55 5.86 5.47 7.73
N PRO A 56 5.75 5.35 9.06
CA PRO A 56 6.83 4.96 9.96
C PRO A 56 7.16 3.47 9.83
N LEU A 57 7.71 3.13 8.67
CA LEU A 57 8.14 1.78 8.31
C LEU A 57 9.57 1.56 8.78
N LYS A 58 9.81 0.37 9.33
CA LYS A 58 11.14 -0.14 9.60
C LYS A 58 11.79 -0.57 8.29
N ASP A 59 13.10 -0.74 8.30
CA ASP A 59 13.79 -1.28 7.14
C ASP A 59 13.27 -2.68 6.82
N HIS A 60 13.23 -2.98 5.52
CA HIS A 60 12.60 -4.18 4.96
C HIS A 60 11.08 -4.27 5.23
N GLU A 61 10.37 -3.18 5.51
CA GLU A 61 8.90 -3.16 5.56
C GLU A 61 8.28 -2.57 4.29
N VAL A 62 7.20 -3.20 3.82
CA VAL A 62 6.47 -2.80 2.62
C VAL A 62 4.98 -2.74 2.90
N VAL A 63 4.33 -1.68 2.42
CA VAL A 63 2.87 -1.58 2.35
C VAL A 63 2.46 -1.72 0.89
N ILE A 64 1.60 -2.69 0.58
CA ILE A 64 1.08 -2.90 -0.77
C ILE A 64 -0.26 -2.15 -0.91
N THR A 65 -0.38 -1.34 -1.95
CA THR A 65 -1.60 -0.58 -2.24
C THR A 65 -2.09 -0.81 -3.66
N PHE A 66 -3.40 -0.82 -3.85
CA PHE A 66 -4.05 -1.01 -5.15
C PHE A 66 -5.05 0.12 -5.42
N ASP A 67 -4.97 0.72 -6.61
CA ASP A 67 -5.88 1.78 -7.06
C ASP A 67 -6.87 1.27 -8.13
N ASP A 68 -7.97 2.01 -8.27
CA ASP A 68 -9.00 1.96 -9.32
C ASP A 68 -10.10 0.90 -9.18
N GLY A 69 -9.87 -0.17 -8.43
CA GLY A 69 -10.83 -1.27 -8.30
C GLY A 69 -12.15 -0.94 -7.57
N PRO A 70 -13.04 -1.94 -7.47
CA PRO A 70 -12.87 -3.31 -7.97
C PRO A 70 -13.27 -3.50 -9.44
N LEU A 71 -12.59 -4.40 -10.13
CA LEU A 71 -12.97 -4.94 -11.43
C LEU A 71 -12.90 -6.48 -11.36
N ARG A 72 -14.06 -7.15 -11.28
CA ARG A 72 -14.22 -8.60 -11.03
C ARG A 72 -13.18 -9.50 -11.70
N LYS A 73 -12.89 -9.26 -12.98
CA LYS A 73 -11.97 -10.08 -13.76
C LYS A 73 -10.57 -10.14 -13.13
N TYR A 74 -10.08 -9.04 -12.58
CA TYR A 74 -8.71 -8.94 -12.06
C TYR A 74 -8.66 -8.82 -10.54
N SER A 75 -9.54 -8.02 -9.92
CA SER A 75 -9.58 -7.85 -8.47
C SER A 75 -9.79 -9.16 -7.72
N ASN A 76 -10.63 -10.07 -8.25
CA ASN A 76 -10.81 -11.39 -7.62
C ASN A 76 -9.54 -12.25 -7.68
N GLN A 77 -8.76 -12.14 -8.76
CA GLN A 77 -7.47 -12.85 -8.86
C GLN A 77 -6.44 -12.24 -7.92
N VAL A 78 -6.39 -10.91 -7.81
CA VAL A 78 -5.55 -10.21 -6.82
C VAL A 78 -5.90 -10.66 -5.39
N LEU A 79 -7.20 -10.68 -5.05
CA LEU A 79 -7.67 -11.16 -3.75
C LEU A 79 -7.24 -12.61 -3.46
N GLN A 80 -7.35 -13.50 -4.45
CA GLN A 80 -6.91 -14.89 -4.29
C GLN A 80 -5.41 -14.97 -4.03
N ILE A 81 -4.59 -14.26 -4.81
CA ILE A 81 -3.13 -14.23 -4.64
C ILE A 81 -2.74 -13.71 -3.25
N LEU A 82 -3.41 -12.67 -2.75
CA LEU A 82 -3.18 -12.15 -1.40
C LEU A 82 -3.63 -13.13 -0.31
N ALA A 83 -4.74 -13.83 -0.52
CA ALA A 83 -5.26 -14.84 0.41
C ALA A 83 -4.33 -16.05 0.52
N ASP A 84 -3.80 -16.54 -0.60
CA ASP A 84 -2.85 -17.67 -0.66
C ASP A 84 -1.55 -17.39 0.14
N GLU A 85 -1.22 -16.11 0.31
CA GLU A 85 -0.05 -15.63 1.05
C GLU A 85 -0.42 -15.00 2.41
N CYS A 86 -1.70 -15.00 2.81
CA CYS A 86 -2.20 -14.32 4.02
C CYS A 86 -1.73 -12.87 4.18
N VAL A 87 -1.63 -12.15 3.06
CA VAL A 87 -1.20 -10.76 3.01
C VAL A 87 -2.41 -9.84 3.02
N LYS A 88 -2.36 -8.76 3.82
CA LYS A 88 -3.33 -7.66 3.75
C LYS A 88 -2.73 -6.45 3.02
N ALA A 89 -3.57 -5.75 2.28
CA ALA A 89 -3.23 -4.59 1.47
C ALA A 89 -4.26 -3.46 1.68
N THR A 90 -3.96 -2.28 1.13
CA THR A 90 -4.88 -1.14 1.11
C THR A 90 -5.40 -0.89 -0.30
N PHE A 91 -6.72 -0.79 -0.47
CA PHE A 91 -7.37 -0.59 -1.76
C PHE A 91 -8.02 0.80 -1.82
N PHE A 92 -7.67 1.61 -2.80
CA PHE A 92 -8.27 2.92 -3.07
C PHE A 92 -9.30 2.77 -4.19
N THR A 93 -10.57 2.72 -3.79
CA THR A 93 -11.68 2.39 -4.69
C THR A 93 -12.24 3.63 -5.39
N ILE A 94 -12.53 3.51 -6.68
CA ILE A 94 -13.29 4.54 -7.41
C ILE A 94 -14.78 4.34 -7.12
N GLY A 95 -15.49 5.41 -6.76
CA GLY A 95 -16.90 5.31 -6.39
C GLY A 95 -17.81 4.75 -7.49
N ARG A 96 -17.55 5.07 -8.77
CA ARG A 96 -18.25 4.43 -9.90
C ARG A 96 -18.04 2.91 -9.92
N GLN A 97 -16.83 2.44 -9.65
CA GLN A 97 -16.51 1.02 -9.65
C GLN A 97 -17.14 0.31 -8.45
N ALA A 98 -17.16 0.96 -7.29
CA ALA A 98 -17.89 0.48 -6.11
C ALA A 98 -19.41 0.37 -6.37
N LYS A 99 -19.98 1.32 -7.10
CA LYS A 99 -21.39 1.28 -7.52
C LYS A 99 -21.66 0.13 -8.50
N ASP A 100 -20.78 -0.08 -9.47
CA ASP A 100 -20.96 -1.09 -10.52
C ASP A 100 -20.69 -2.52 -10.00
N ASP A 101 -19.79 -2.68 -9.03
CA ASP A 101 -19.48 -3.96 -8.38
C ASP A 101 -19.41 -3.87 -6.83
N PRO A 102 -20.57 -3.71 -6.16
CA PRO A 102 -20.60 -3.60 -4.71
C PRO A 102 -20.23 -4.92 -4.00
N GLU A 103 -20.40 -6.06 -4.68
CA GLU A 103 -19.95 -7.36 -4.18
C GLU A 103 -18.42 -7.42 -4.08
N GLY A 104 -17.71 -6.87 -5.07
CA GLY A 104 -16.25 -6.74 -5.04
C GLY A 104 -15.77 -5.97 -3.80
N VAL A 105 -16.39 -4.82 -3.50
CA VAL A 105 -16.06 -4.03 -2.31
C VAL A 105 -16.28 -4.82 -1.01
N ARG A 106 -17.40 -5.55 -0.91
CA ARG A 106 -17.66 -6.43 0.25
C ARG A 106 -16.64 -7.55 0.39
N LYS A 107 -16.14 -8.11 -0.72
CA LYS A 107 -15.07 -9.11 -0.69
C LYS A 107 -13.75 -8.52 -0.16
N LEU A 108 -13.38 -7.31 -0.58
CA LEU A 108 -12.22 -6.61 -0.04
C LEU A 108 -12.33 -6.48 1.50
N ALA A 109 -13.49 -6.04 1.98
CA ALA A 109 -13.75 -5.83 3.41
C ALA A 109 -13.78 -7.16 4.19
N ALA A 110 -14.48 -8.17 3.67
CA ALA A 110 -14.57 -9.49 4.29
C ALA A 110 -13.21 -10.20 4.33
N ALA A 111 -12.34 -9.94 3.36
CA ALA A 111 -10.95 -10.39 3.36
C ALA A 111 -10.06 -9.60 4.34
N GLY A 112 -10.58 -8.60 5.06
CA GLY A 112 -9.86 -7.83 6.07
C GLY A 112 -8.85 -6.84 5.51
N HIS A 113 -9.01 -6.43 4.24
CA HIS A 113 -8.19 -5.38 3.66
C HIS A 113 -8.67 -4.00 4.08
N THR A 114 -7.76 -3.01 4.02
CA THR A 114 -8.13 -1.61 4.23
C THR A 114 -8.73 -1.04 2.96
N ILE A 115 -9.85 -0.32 3.08
CA ILE A 115 -10.52 0.31 1.95
C ILE A 115 -10.51 1.81 2.16
N GLY A 116 -9.90 2.52 1.22
CA GLY A 116 -9.99 3.97 1.04
C GLY A 116 -10.70 4.32 -0.26
N THR A 117 -10.70 5.61 -0.60
CA THR A 117 -11.41 6.14 -1.78
C THR A 117 -10.46 6.83 -2.76
N HIS A 118 -10.83 6.78 -4.04
CA HIS A 118 -10.02 7.26 -5.16
C HIS A 118 -10.84 8.14 -6.12
N SER A 119 -11.63 9.06 -5.55
CA SER A 119 -12.64 9.88 -6.24
C SER A 119 -13.80 9.08 -6.86
N GLN A 120 -14.76 9.79 -7.43
CA GLN A 120 -15.94 9.21 -8.05
C GLN A 120 -15.67 8.67 -9.45
N ASN A 121 -14.95 9.45 -10.27
CA ASN A 121 -14.77 9.18 -11.70
C ASN A 121 -13.31 9.18 -12.17
N HIS A 122 -12.35 9.29 -11.26
CA HIS A 122 -10.92 9.30 -11.57
C HIS A 122 -10.53 10.39 -12.61
N PRO A 123 -10.79 11.68 -12.36
CA PRO A 123 -10.42 12.74 -13.29
C PRO A 123 -8.90 12.95 -13.34
N LEU A 124 -8.30 12.81 -14.53
CA LEU A 124 -6.89 13.13 -14.81
C LEU A 124 -6.59 14.64 -14.89
N SER A 125 -7.44 15.46 -14.27
CA SER A 125 -7.31 16.91 -14.18
C SER A 125 -7.58 17.43 -12.77
N MET A 126 -7.63 16.55 -11.77
CA MET A 126 -8.01 16.90 -10.40
C MET A 126 -7.14 18.00 -9.78
N ASN A 127 -5.84 18.05 -10.12
CA ASN A 127 -4.91 19.10 -9.71
C ASN A 127 -5.29 20.52 -10.14
N ARG A 128 -6.14 20.65 -11.17
CA ARG A 128 -6.55 21.92 -11.76
C ARG A 128 -8.04 22.21 -11.58
N MET A 129 -8.74 21.36 -10.83
CA MET A 129 -10.16 21.54 -10.58
C MET A 129 -10.40 22.62 -9.53
N THR A 130 -11.49 23.37 -9.73
CA THR A 130 -12.05 24.25 -8.69
C THR A 130 -12.66 23.42 -7.57
N LEU A 131 -12.83 24.02 -6.39
CA LEU A 131 -13.43 23.35 -5.23
C LEU A 131 -14.81 22.75 -5.57
N ASP A 132 -15.66 23.49 -6.29
CA ASP A 132 -17.00 23.01 -6.70
C ASP A 132 -16.97 21.76 -7.59
N LYS A 133 -15.86 21.51 -8.30
CA LYS A 133 -15.66 20.30 -9.10
C LYS A 133 -15.01 19.17 -8.30
N VAL A 134 -14.16 19.52 -7.33
CA VAL A 134 -13.52 18.56 -6.41
C VAL A 134 -14.57 17.93 -5.48
N LYS A 135 -15.46 18.73 -4.89
CA LYS A 135 -16.46 18.26 -3.92
C LYS A 135 -17.26 17.05 -4.41
N PRO A 136 -17.94 17.08 -5.57
CA PRO A 136 -18.71 15.94 -6.04
C PRO A 136 -17.84 14.71 -6.33
N GLU A 137 -16.58 14.89 -6.74
CA GLU A 137 -15.66 13.78 -6.97
C GLU A 137 -15.27 13.08 -5.66
N VAL A 138 -15.04 13.82 -4.58
CA VAL A 138 -14.71 13.24 -3.27
C VAL A 138 -15.98 12.71 -2.59
N ASP A 139 -17.03 13.52 -2.50
CA ASP A 139 -18.25 13.20 -1.74
C ASP A 139 -18.98 11.99 -2.33
N GLN A 140 -19.14 11.93 -3.67
CA GLN A 140 -19.80 10.78 -4.30
C GLN A 140 -18.93 9.53 -4.25
N GLY A 141 -17.60 9.69 -4.38
CA GLY A 141 -16.65 8.60 -4.23
C GLY A 141 -16.83 7.90 -2.88
N ILE A 142 -16.85 8.69 -1.81
CA ILE A 142 -17.12 8.21 -0.45
C ILE A 142 -18.51 7.60 -0.34
N ALA A 143 -19.55 8.28 -0.84
CA ALA A 143 -20.93 7.83 -0.72
C ALA A 143 -21.15 6.46 -1.40
N TRP A 144 -20.65 6.25 -2.62
CA TRP A 144 -20.84 5.00 -3.35
C TRP A 144 -20.01 3.85 -2.77
N THR A 145 -18.77 4.11 -2.33
CA THR A 145 -17.97 3.09 -1.64
C THR A 145 -18.60 2.72 -0.30
N THR A 146 -19.08 3.70 0.48
CA THR A 146 -19.77 3.43 1.76
C THR A 146 -21.04 2.61 1.53
N ALA A 147 -21.85 2.96 0.54
CA ALA A 147 -23.10 2.24 0.24
C ALA A 147 -22.89 0.80 -0.25
N ALA A 148 -21.70 0.48 -0.79
CA ALA A 148 -21.36 -0.88 -1.20
C ALA A 148 -21.01 -1.79 -0.01
N LEU A 149 -20.50 -1.22 1.09
CA LEU A 149 -20.10 -1.94 2.29
C LEU A 149 -21.30 -2.40 3.12
N THR A 150 -21.15 -3.54 3.79
CA THR A 150 -22.14 -4.02 4.77
C THR A 150 -22.09 -3.21 6.06
N ASP A 151 -20.90 -2.78 6.46
CA ASP A 151 -20.65 -1.91 7.61
C ASP A 151 -19.95 -0.63 7.13
N PRO A 152 -20.61 0.54 7.18
CA PRO A 152 -20.01 1.82 6.83
C PRO A 152 -18.72 2.14 7.59
N SER A 153 -18.55 1.63 8.83
CA SER A 153 -17.35 1.87 9.63
C SER A 153 -16.10 1.16 9.09
N ALA A 154 -16.27 0.20 8.17
CA ALA A 154 -15.17 -0.46 7.48
C ALA A 154 -14.47 0.45 6.45
N LEU A 155 -15.09 1.57 6.06
CA LEU A 155 -14.44 2.56 5.21
C LEU A 155 -13.41 3.34 6.01
N SER A 156 -12.14 3.25 5.61
CA SER A 156 -11.10 4.06 6.22
C SER A 156 -11.16 5.50 5.67
N PRO A 157 -10.88 6.52 6.50
CA PRO A 157 -10.75 7.92 6.08
C PRO A 157 -9.45 8.17 5.29
N PHE A 158 -9.15 7.28 4.35
CA PHE A 158 -7.99 7.35 3.46
C PHE A 158 -8.46 7.72 2.06
N PHE A 159 -7.75 8.65 1.45
CA PHE A 159 -8.04 9.14 0.12
C PHE A 159 -6.75 9.19 -0.70
N ARG A 160 -6.78 8.72 -1.94
CA ARG A 160 -5.67 8.92 -2.88
C ARG A 160 -6.17 9.78 -4.04
N VAL A 161 -5.38 10.76 -4.46
CA VAL A 161 -5.74 11.63 -5.59
C VAL A 161 -5.46 10.88 -6.91
N PRO A 162 -6.43 10.76 -7.84
CA PRO A 162 -6.27 10.19 -9.17
C PRO A 162 -4.97 10.58 -9.89
N GLY A 163 -4.22 9.57 -10.33
CA GLY A 163 -2.93 9.75 -11.00
C GLY A 163 -1.87 10.48 -10.18
N LEU A 164 -2.04 10.57 -8.85
CA LEU A 164 -1.27 11.42 -7.96
C LEU A 164 -1.27 12.90 -8.39
N LEU A 165 -2.30 13.34 -9.13
CA LEU A 165 -2.43 14.72 -9.62
C LEU A 165 -2.99 15.63 -8.52
N ARG A 166 -2.16 15.92 -7.53
CA ARG A 166 -2.49 16.75 -6.36
C ARG A 166 -2.69 18.23 -6.70
N GLY A 167 -3.48 18.92 -5.88
CA GLY A 167 -3.69 20.36 -5.97
C GLY A 167 -4.37 20.91 -4.72
N ASP A 168 -4.24 22.22 -4.48
CA ASP A 168 -4.66 22.85 -3.23
C ASP A 168 -6.14 22.65 -2.91
N ALA A 169 -7.00 22.71 -3.93
CA ALA A 169 -8.44 22.54 -3.75
C ALA A 169 -8.82 21.14 -3.26
N VAL A 170 -8.22 20.09 -3.82
CA VAL A 170 -8.49 18.70 -3.40
C VAL A 170 -7.88 18.39 -2.04
N GLU A 171 -6.67 18.84 -1.77
CA GLU A 171 -6.03 18.62 -0.46
C GLU A 171 -6.73 19.36 0.67
N SER A 172 -7.06 20.64 0.46
CA SER A 172 -7.77 21.44 1.47
C SER A 172 -9.15 20.85 1.75
N TYR A 173 -9.84 20.37 0.71
CA TYR A 173 -11.13 19.74 0.90
C TYR A 173 -11.02 18.39 1.63
N ALA A 174 -10.09 17.53 1.23
CA ALA A 174 -9.82 16.26 1.91
C ALA A 174 -9.48 16.48 3.39
N ALA A 175 -8.63 17.46 3.70
CA ALA A 175 -8.31 17.84 5.07
C ALA A 175 -9.54 18.33 5.85
N SER A 176 -10.43 19.12 5.22
CA SER A 176 -11.66 19.58 5.87
C SER A 176 -12.63 18.44 6.25
N LEU A 177 -12.52 17.30 5.57
CA LEU A 177 -13.26 16.07 5.86
C LEU A 177 -12.52 15.13 6.82
N GLY A 178 -11.30 15.48 7.24
CA GLY A 178 -10.46 14.62 8.08
C GLY A 178 -9.90 13.40 7.34
N LEU A 179 -9.79 13.48 6.01
CA LEU A 179 -9.21 12.39 5.20
C LEU A 179 -7.68 12.50 5.18
N GLN A 180 -7.01 11.37 5.38
CA GLN A 180 -5.59 11.24 5.12
C GLN A 180 -5.36 11.08 3.62
N VAL A 181 -4.59 11.98 3.01
CA VAL A 181 -4.23 11.91 1.59
C VAL A 181 -2.97 11.08 1.41
N TRP A 182 -3.10 10.00 0.66
CA TRP A 182 -2.03 9.05 0.38
C TRP A 182 -1.42 9.30 -1.00
N SER A 183 -0.10 9.46 -1.03
CA SER A 183 0.75 9.20 -2.19
C SER A 183 1.26 7.74 -2.13
N ALA A 184 2.30 7.44 -2.88
CA ALA A 184 3.15 6.26 -2.73
C ALA A 184 4.61 6.68 -2.48
N ASP A 185 5.47 5.70 -2.18
CA ASP A 185 6.92 5.90 -2.13
C ASP A 185 7.57 5.44 -3.43
N PHE A 186 7.06 4.37 -4.04
CA PHE A 186 7.53 3.89 -5.33
C PHE A 186 6.42 3.19 -6.13
N LEU A 187 6.62 3.14 -7.44
CA LEU A 187 5.67 2.58 -8.40
C LEU A 187 6.22 1.30 -9.04
N ALA A 188 5.34 0.40 -9.48
CA ALA A 188 5.70 -0.68 -10.41
C ALA A 188 5.39 -0.36 -11.88
N ASP A 189 4.84 0.82 -12.17
CA ASP A 189 4.40 1.31 -13.49
C ASP A 189 3.44 0.35 -14.23
N ASP A 190 2.62 -0.39 -13.50
CA ASP A 190 1.66 -1.37 -14.03
C ASP A 190 0.48 -0.76 -14.80
N TRP A 191 0.30 0.56 -14.74
CA TRP A 191 -0.61 1.30 -15.62
C TRP A 191 -0.06 1.46 -17.05
N ARG A 192 1.25 1.28 -17.26
CA ARG A 192 1.88 1.36 -18.59
C ARG A 192 1.66 0.07 -19.38
N SER A 193 1.78 0.16 -20.70
CA SER A 193 1.77 -1.02 -21.58
C SER A 193 3.09 -1.80 -21.52
N ILE A 194 3.39 -2.38 -20.35
CA ILE A 194 4.57 -3.22 -20.09
C ILE A 194 4.15 -4.65 -19.68
N SER A 195 5.08 -5.61 -19.73
CA SER A 195 4.81 -6.99 -19.32
C SER A 195 4.73 -7.13 -17.79
N GLY A 196 4.07 -8.16 -17.28
CA GLY A 196 4.06 -8.48 -15.84
C GLY A 196 5.47 -8.72 -15.27
N ALA A 197 6.37 -9.32 -16.06
CA ALA A 197 7.78 -9.44 -15.69
C ALA A 197 8.44 -8.07 -15.50
N LYS A 198 8.15 -7.10 -16.36
CA LYS A 198 8.71 -5.75 -16.20
C LYS A 198 8.14 -5.02 -14.98
N VAL A 199 6.85 -5.21 -14.68
CA VAL A 199 6.21 -4.68 -13.46
C VAL A 199 6.91 -5.25 -12.22
N HIS A 200 7.11 -6.57 -12.17
CA HIS A 200 7.87 -7.24 -11.12
C HIS A 200 9.27 -6.62 -10.94
N ASP A 201 10.05 -6.54 -12.02
CA ASP A 201 11.43 -6.04 -11.95
C ASP A 201 11.49 -4.58 -11.45
N LEU A 202 10.53 -3.74 -11.87
CA LEU A 202 10.45 -2.36 -11.42
C LEU A 202 10.06 -2.28 -9.94
N ALA A 203 9.12 -3.09 -9.48
CA ALA A 203 8.70 -3.14 -8.08
C ALA A 203 9.88 -3.51 -7.17
N ILE A 204 10.57 -4.63 -7.45
CA ILE A 204 11.67 -5.13 -6.63
C ILE A 204 12.87 -4.18 -6.70
N LYS A 205 13.30 -3.76 -7.89
CA LYS A 205 14.46 -2.85 -8.03
C LYS A 205 14.26 -1.53 -7.29
N ARG A 206 13.06 -0.94 -7.37
CA ARG A 206 12.77 0.36 -6.73
C ARG A 206 12.59 0.21 -5.23
N LEU A 207 12.06 -0.91 -4.76
CA LEU A 207 12.01 -1.25 -3.35
C LEU A 207 13.43 -1.40 -2.77
N GLU A 208 14.30 -2.20 -3.42
CA GLU A 208 15.67 -2.41 -2.95
C GLU A 208 16.47 -1.10 -2.87
N ALA A 209 16.29 -0.21 -3.85
CA ALA A 209 16.92 1.11 -3.83
C ALA A 209 16.44 2.00 -2.66
N ARG A 210 15.25 1.72 -2.10
CA ARG A 210 14.66 2.47 -0.98
C ARG A 210 14.78 1.75 0.36
N GLY A 211 14.94 0.44 0.38
CA GLY A 211 14.92 -0.42 1.57
C GLY A 211 13.55 -0.64 2.23
N LYS A 212 12.56 0.22 1.94
CA LYS A 212 11.18 0.15 2.48
C LYS A 212 10.22 1.05 1.69
N GLY A 213 8.93 0.93 1.96
CA GLY A 213 7.96 1.95 1.55
C GLY A 213 6.58 1.44 1.12
N ILE A 214 5.79 2.37 0.60
CA ILE A 214 4.47 2.17 0.02
C ILE A 214 4.60 1.86 -1.48
N LEU A 215 4.28 0.63 -1.87
CA LEU A 215 4.19 0.18 -3.25
C LEU A 215 2.80 0.50 -3.84
N LEU A 216 2.77 1.18 -4.98
CA LEU A 216 1.56 1.43 -5.76
C LEU A 216 1.41 0.45 -6.94
N LEU A 217 0.25 -0.19 -6.98
CA LEU A 217 -0.25 -1.08 -8.02
C LEU A 217 -1.72 -0.73 -8.33
N HIS A 218 -2.30 -1.41 -9.31
CA HIS A 218 -3.71 -1.29 -9.70
C HIS A 218 -4.32 -2.70 -9.84
N ASP A 219 -5.39 -2.99 -9.10
CA ASP A 219 -6.04 -4.30 -9.10
C ASP A 219 -6.93 -4.54 -10.33
N ILE A 220 -7.03 -3.54 -11.21
CA ILE A 220 -7.73 -3.61 -12.50
C ILE A 220 -6.82 -4.07 -13.65
N GLN A 221 -5.54 -4.36 -13.41
CA GLN A 221 -4.55 -4.63 -14.45
C GLN A 221 -4.17 -6.12 -14.53
N ALA A 222 -4.30 -6.71 -15.73
CA ALA A 222 -3.88 -8.10 -15.99
C ALA A 222 -2.39 -8.33 -15.69
N ARG A 223 -1.54 -7.33 -15.95
CA ARG A 223 -0.10 -7.41 -15.70
C ARG A 223 0.24 -7.41 -14.21
N THR A 224 -0.60 -6.80 -13.37
CA THR A 224 -0.47 -6.83 -11.91
C THR A 224 -0.78 -8.22 -11.40
N VAL A 225 -1.86 -8.85 -11.89
CA VAL A 225 -2.16 -10.26 -11.62
C VAL A 225 -0.98 -11.17 -11.99
N ALA A 226 -0.34 -10.92 -13.13
CA ALA A 226 0.81 -11.70 -13.58
C ALA A 226 2.11 -11.45 -12.77
N ALA A 227 2.27 -10.26 -12.20
CA ALA A 227 3.47 -9.85 -11.47
C ALA A 227 3.41 -10.17 -9.98
N LEU A 228 2.23 -10.02 -9.36
CA LEU A 228 2.05 -10.06 -7.91
C LEU A 228 2.57 -11.34 -7.25
N PRO A 229 2.35 -12.56 -7.77
CA PRO A 229 2.89 -13.77 -7.14
C PRO A 229 4.41 -13.77 -7.05
N LYS A 230 5.09 -13.28 -8.10
CA LYS A 230 6.55 -13.16 -8.11
C LYS A 230 7.04 -12.07 -7.17
N ILE A 231 6.32 -10.95 -7.10
CA ILE A 231 6.64 -9.87 -6.16
C ILE A 231 6.58 -10.42 -4.73
N LEU A 232 5.50 -11.09 -4.33
CA LEU A 232 5.36 -11.66 -2.99
C LEU A 232 6.44 -12.72 -2.68
N ALA A 233 6.77 -13.58 -3.65
CA ALA A 233 7.85 -14.55 -3.51
C ALA A 233 9.22 -13.89 -3.29
N ASP A 234 9.54 -12.83 -4.04
CA ASP A 234 10.80 -12.09 -3.91
C ASP A 234 10.85 -11.31 -2.58
N LEU A 235 9.74 -10.71 -2.15
CA LEU A 235 9.64 -10.07 -0.83
C LEU A 235 9.99 -11.07 0.27
N LYS A 236 9.40 -12.28 0.20
CA LYS A 236 9.69 -13.36 1.14
C LYS A 236 11.17 -13.79 1.09
N ALA A 237 11.69 -14.05 -0.10
CA ALA A 237 13.07 -14.51 -0.29
C ALA A 237 14.12 -13.48 0.15
N LYS A 238 13.78 -12.19 0.06
CA LYS A 238 14.64 -11.06 0.45
C LYS A 238 14.32 -10.52 1.85
N HIS A 239 13.56 -11.28 2.64
CA HIS A 239 13.22 -10.97 4.03
C HIS A 239 12.48 -9.64 4.24
N TYR A 240 11.72 -9.18 3.24
CA TYR A 240 10.77 -8.10 3.42
C TYR A 240 9.53 -8.57 4.18
N ARG A 241 8.93 -7.64 4.91
CA ARG A 241 7.77 -7.84 5.78
C ARG A 241 6.62 -6.97 5.31
N ILE A 242 5.42 -7.56 5.19
CA ILE A 242 4.23 -6.78 4.82
C ILE A 242 3.63 -6.13 6.05
N VAL A 243 3.45 -4.81 5.98
CA VAL A 243 2.72 -4.03 6.98
C VAL A 243 1.33 -3.72 6.45
N HIS A 244 0.31 -4.02 7.26
CA HIS A 244 -1.07 -3.65 6.96
C HIS A 244 -1.42 -2.37 7.70
N VAL A 245 -1.97 -1.38 7.00
CA VAL A 245 -2.24 -0.06 7.59
C VAL A 245 -3.73 0.12 7.79
N VAL A 246 -4.13 0.49 9.00
CA VAL A 246 -5.54 0.77 9.35
C VAL A 246 -5.63 2.14 10.03
N ALA A 247 -6.79 2.79 9.93
CA ALA A 247 -7.01 4.05 10.63
C ALA A 247 -7.22 3.84 12.13
N ALA A 248 -6.78 4.82 12.92
CA ALA A 248 -7.09 4.90 14.35
C ALA A 248 -8.59 5.11 14.57
N THR A 249 -9.11 4.51 15.65
CA THR A 249 -10.49 4.69 16.13
C THR A 249 -10.46 4.81 17.65
N ALA A 250 -11.58 5.16 18.28
CA ALA A 250 -11.66 5.23 19.75
C ALA A 250 -11.24 3.91 20.42
N ASP A 251 -11.55 2.77 19.81
CA ASP A 251 -11.23 1.43 20.32
C ASP A 251 -9.90 0.88 19.77
N ARG A 252 -9.24 1.61 18.87
CA ARG A 252 -7.98 1.23 18.24
C ARG A 252 -7.05 2.44 18.18
N PRO A 253 -6.30 2.73 19.26
CA PRO A 253 -5.41 3.89 19.29
C PRO A 253 -4.29 3.76 18.25
N ALA A 254 -3.76 4.91 17.83
CA ALA A 254 -2.62 4.98 16.92
C ALA A 254 -1.41 4.21 17.47
N THR A 255 -0.62 3.62 16.58
CA THR A 255 0.63 2.97 16.96
C THR A 255 1.60 4.03 17.49
N PRO A 256 2.21 3.84 18.68
CA PRO A 256 3.20 4.77 19.19
C PRO A 256 4.36 4.92 18.21
N THR A 257 4.68 6.17 17.86
CA THR A 257 5.73 6.55 16.91
C THR A 257 6.38 7.85 17.38
N GLU A 258 7.64 8.06 17.06
CA GLU A 258 8.29 9.36 17.24
C GLU A 258 8.10 10.23 15.97
N PRO A 259 8.10 11.58 16.08
CA PRO A 259 7.92 12.46 14.92
C PRO A 259 8.92 12.19 13.78
N GLU A 260 10.17 11.85 14.10
CA GLU A 260 11.19 11.50 13.12
C GLU A 260 10.88 10.20 12.37
N ASP A 261 10.05 9.30 12.92
CA ASP A 261 9.75 8.04 12.26
C ASP A 261 9.01 8.24 10.94
N TRP A 262 8.28 9.35 10.82
CA TRP A 262 7.47 9.72 9.66
C TRP A 262 8.27 10.43 8.57
N LEU A 263 9.45 10.96 8.88
CA LEU A 263 10.23 11.72 7.91
C LEU A 263 10.80 10.80 6.83
N VAL A 264 10.69 11.23 5.57
CA VAL A 264 11.26 10.49 4.42
C VAL A 264 12.78 10.33 4.54
N HIS A 265 13.45 11.30 5.14
CA HIS A 265 14.86 11.27 5.49
C HIS A 265 14.98 11.59 6.98
N ARG A 266 15.46 10.65 7.79
CA ARG A 266 15.68 10.92 9.21
C ARG A 266 16.98 11.70 9.36
N PRO A 267 17.07 12.65 10.30
CA PRO A 267 18.35 13.28 10.63
C PRO A 267 19.45 12.26 11.00
N SER A 268 19.09 11.10 11.54
CA SER A 268 20.02 9.99 11.80
C SER A 268 20.52 9.28 10.53
N ASP A 269 19.76 9.34 9.44
CA ASP A 269 20.18 8.80 8.13
C ASP A 269 21.21 9.73 7.47
N GLU A 270 21.21 11.00 7.87
CA GLU A 270 22.11 12.05 7.41
C GLU A 270 23.36 12.22 8.28
N ILE A 271 23.64 11.34 9.26
CA ILE A 271 24.91 11.43 10.01
C ILE A 271 26.03 11.47 8.97
N PRO A 272 26.71 12.62 8.79
CA PRO A 272 27.92 12.63 8.02
C PRO A 272 28.81 11.68 8.81
N VAL A 273 29.31 10.62 8.18
CA VAL A 273 30.50 9.92 8.69
C VAL A 273 31.40 11.05 9.16
N ALA A 274 31.61 11.15 10.49
CA ALA A 274 32.41 12.20 11.05
C ALA A 274 33.64 12.24 10.16
N GLN A 275 33.87 13.37 9.49
CA GLN A 275 35.13 13.56 8.78
C GLN A 275 36.15 13.49 9.90
N TRP A 276 36.67 12.28 10.16
CA TRP A 276 37.86 12.12 10.95
C TRP A 276 38.84 13.09 10.30
N PRO A 277 39.42 14.03 11.07
CA PRO A 277 40.41 14.92 10.50
C PRO A 277 41.41 14.03 9.76
N ALA A 278 41.62 14.31 8.47
CA ALA A 278 42.56 13.55 7.68
C ALA A 278 43.90 13.59 8.42
N ILE A 279 44.30 12.46 9.02
CA ILE A 279 45.63 12.33 9.59
C ILE A 279 46.57 12.47 8.39
N LYS A 280 47.21 13.64 8.27
CA LYS A 280 48.22 13.83 7.25
C LYS A 280 49.37 12.88 7.59
N PRO A 281 50.01 12.23 6.62
CA PRO A 281 51.15 11.33 6.88
C PRO A 281 52.32 11.98 7.67
N ALA A 282 52.31 13.30 7.84
CA ALA A 282 53.27 14.03 8.66
C ALA A 282 53.09 13.84 10.19
N ASP A 283 51.88 13.49 10.67
CA ASP A 283 51.63 13.33 12.11
C ASP A 283 52.06 11.96 12.66
N LEU A 284 52.43 11.02 11.79
CA LEU A 284 53.03 9.73 12.20
C LEU A 284 54.56 9.77 12.19
N ALA A 285 55.17 10.68 11.43
CA ALA A 285 56.63 10.81 11.36
C ALA A 285 57.23 11.53 12.59
N GLY A 286 56.44 12.35 13.30
CA GLY A 286 56.86 12.98 14.56
C GLY A 286 56.64 12.11 15.81
N ALA A 287 55.77 11.09 15.72
CA ALA A 287 55.48 10.20 16.85
C ALA A 287 56.47 9.02 16.96
N GLU A 288 57.19 8.68 15.88
CA GLU A 288 58.17 7.57 15.89
C GLU A 288 59.55 7.96 16.44
N THR A 289 59.87 9.24 16.60
CA THR A 289 61.18 9.67 17.13
C THR A 289 61.23 9.80 18.65
N ASP A 290 60.10 10.00 19.34
CA ASP A 290 60.08 10.11 20.80
C ASP A 290 59.78 8.77 21.51
N ALA A 291 59.19 7.78 20.82
CA ALA A 291 58.94 6.46 21.39
C ALA A 291 60.15 5.50 21.28
N ARG A 292 61.09 5.76 20.37
CA ARG A 292 62.32 4.94 20.24
C ARG A 292 63.41 5.28 21.26
N ALA A 293 63.29 6.38 22.00
CA ALA A 293 64.25 6.72 23.06
C ALA A 293 63.87 6.16 24.45
N ALA A 294 62.69 5.54 24.61
CA ALA A 294 62.19 5.07 25.91
C ALA A 294 61.98 3.55 26.00
N LEU A 295 62.38 2.78 24.99
CA LEU A 295 62.17 1.32 24.95
C LEU A 295 63.46 0.47 25.04
N ASP A 296 64.63 1.09 25.22
CA ASP A 296 65.92 0.39 25.35
C ASP A 296 66.36 0.14 26.83
N ASP A 297 65.50 0.39 27.83
CA ASP A 297 65.88 0.27 29.26
C ASP A 297 65.01 -0.69 30.11
N PHE A 298 64.47 -1.75 29.51
CA PHE A 298 64.02 -2.89 30.33
C PHE A 298 64.67 -4.17 29.84
N GLY A 299 65.81 -4.45 30.47
CA GLY A 299 66.62 -5.63 30.28
C GLY A 299 65.87 -6.95 30.47
N HIS A 300 66.51 -7.98 29.95
CA HIS A 300 66.18 -9.40 30.06
C HIS A 300 65.50 -9.77 31.39
N LEU A 301 64.28 -10.28 31.29
CA LEU A 301 63.62 -11.00 32.38
C LEU A 301 63.53 -12.47 32.04
N ASP A 302 64.38 -13.23 32.73
CA ASP A 302 64.21 -14.65 33.01
C ASP A 302 62.77 -14.94 33.46
N VAL A 303 62.21 -16.05 32.98
CA VAL A 303 60.87 -16.51 33.40
C VAL A 303 61.03 -17.48 34.56
N PRO A 304 60.54 -17.17 35.77
CA PRO A 304 60.20 -18.20 36.74
C PRO A 304 58.68 -18.42 36.77
N ALA A 305 58.31 -19.70 36.79
CA ALA A 305 56.97 -20.16 37.04
C ALA A 305 56.56 -19.93 38.50
N ALA A 306 55.45 -19.23 38.75
CA ALA A 306 54.49 -19.57 39.82
C ALA A 306 53.26 -18.65 39.81
N ALA A 307 52.12 -19.30 40.06
CA ALA A 307 50.77 -18.80 40.28
C ALA A 307 50.62 -17.45 41.01
N ARG A 308 49.63 -16.66 40.58
CA ARG A 308 48.59 -16.13 41.48
C ARG A 308 47.39 -15.55 40.72
N THR A 309 46.23 -15.93 41.23
CA THR A 309 44.85 -15.67 40.82
C THR A 309 44.45 -14.20 40.77
N LEU A 310 43.63 -13.81 39.77
CA LEU A 310 42.80 -12.61 39.79
C LEU A 310 41.31 -12.96 39.60
N PRO A 311 40.37 -12.27 40.26
CA PRO A 311 38.98 -12.72 40.40
C PRO A 311 38.08 -12.34 39.21
N LYS A 312 37.12 -13.23 38.89
CA LYS A 312 36.06 -12.98 37.91
C LYS A 312 34.92 -12.16 38.53
N PRO A 313 34.38 -11.12 37.86
CA PRO A 313 33.14 -10.49 38.30
C PRO A 313 31.93 -11.38 37.97
N ALA A 314 31.06 -11.55 38.98
CA ALA A 314 29.83 -12.32 38.91
C ALA A 314 28.64 -11.40 38.58
N TRP A 315 27.83 -11.79 37.60
CA TRP A 315 26.49 -11.23 37.39
C TRP A 315 25.48 -12.39 37.30
N PRO A 316 24.34 -12.32 38.01
CA PRO A 316 23.36 -13.40 38.05
C PRO A 316 22.44 -13.36 36.83
N ARG A 317 22.14 -14.54 36.25
CA ARG A 317 21.06 -14.71 35.26
C ARG A 317 19.80 -15.22 35.96
N PRO A 318 18.64 -14.56 35.84
CA PRO A 318 17.39 -15.16 36.26
C PRO A 318 16.88 -16.14 35.20
N ALA A 319 16.51 -17.34 35.62
CA ALA A 319 15.78 -18.31 34.82
C ALA A 319 14.28 -17.96 34.87
N VAL A 320 13.65 -17.73 33.72
CA VAL A 320 12.21 -17.50 33.62
C VAL A 320 11.54 -18.77 33.14
N THR A 321 10.73 -19.38 34.00
CA THR A 321 9.79 -20.44 33.67
C THR A 321 8.51 -19.79 33.13
N ALA A 322 8.21 -19.97 31.86
CA ALA A 322 6.97 -19.47 31.26
C ALA A 322 5.79 -20.37 31.64
N ARG A 323 4.82 -19.81 32.36
CA ARG A 323 3.46 -20.36 32.46
C ARG A 323 2.60 -19.68 31.41
N ILE A 324 2.08 -20.46 30.46
CA ILE A 324 1.20 -20.00 29.39
C ILE A 324 -0.21 -19.89 29.98
N ALA A 325 -0.78 -18.68 29.95
CA ALA A 325 -2.21 -18.47 30.15
C ALA A 325 -2.86 -18.30 28.77
N THR A 326 -3.79 -19.18 28.43
CA THR A 326 -4.57 -19.14 27.18
C THR A 326 -5.77 -18.21 27.34
N ALA A 327 -5.85 -17.20 26.47
CA ALA A 327 -7.04 -16.36 26.26
C ALA A 327 -7.63 -16.65 24.86
N PRO A 328 -8.94 -16.50 24.65
CA PRO A 328 -9.67 -17.17 23.58
C PRO A 328 -9.44 -16.52 22.21
N ALA A 329 -9.14 -17.34 21.22
CA ALA A 329 -9.03 -16.95 19.81
C ALA A 329 -10.41 -16.64 19.22
N LEU A 330 -10.53 -15.52 18.52
CA LEU A 330 -11.67 -15.22 17.65
C LEU A 330 -11.54 -16.04 16.34
N PRO A 331 -12.65 -16.53 15.76
CA PRO A 331 -12.62 -17.55 14.71
C PRO A 331 -12.07 -17.02 13.38
N ALA A 332 -11.19 -17.81 12.76
CA ALA A 332 -10.69 -17.60 11.40
C ALA A 332 -11.82 -17.76 10.36
N PRO A 333 -11.85 -16.97 9.27
CA PRO A 333 -12.85 -17.09 8.22
C PRO A 333 -12.66 -18.41 7.46
N SER A 334 -13.76 -19.17 7.32
CA SER A 334 -13.81 -20.47 6.65
C SER A 334 -13.66 -20.36 5.14
N ALA A 335 -13.11 -21.42 4.52
CA ALA A 335 -12.90 -21.61 3.07
C ALA A 335 -14.16 -21.46 2.19
N GLU A 336 -15.35 -21.33 2.79
CA GLU A 336 -16.63 -21.19 2.08
C GLU A 336 -16.85 -19.83 1.42
N LEU A 337 -16.01 -18.83 1.70
CA LEU A 337 -16.01 -17.55 0.96
C LEU A 337 -15.71 -17.70 -0.55
N PHE A 338 -15.18 -18.85 -0.97
CA PHE A 338 -14.71 -19.09 -2.34
C PHE A 338 -15.43 -20.25 -3.07
N THR A 339 -16.41 -20.91 -2.46
CA THR A 339 -17.14 -22.01 -3.11
C THR A 339 -18.35 -21.52 -3.90
N TRP A 340 -18.40 -21.82 -5.21
CA TRP A 340 -19.54 -21.55 -6.08
C TRP A 340 -20.33 -22.84 -6.38
N PRO A 341 -21.68 -22.83 -6.35
CA PRO A 341 -22.50 -23.97 -6.78
C PRO A 341 -22.39 -24.20 -8.29
N PRO A 342 -22.38 -25.45 -8.80
CA PRO A 342 -22.21 -25.72 -10.22
C PRO A 342 -23.22 -24.94 -11.07
N ALA A 343 -22.75 -24.33 -12.16
CA ALA A 343 -23.55 -23.49 -13.03
C ALA A 343 -24.81 -24.24 -13.49
N ALA A 344 -25.98 -23.69 -13.17
CA ALA A 344 -27.24 -24.18 -13.72
C ALA A 344 -27.20 -24.03 -15.25
N PRO A 345 -27.54 -25.08 -16.02
CA PRO A 345 -27.50 -25.01 -17.47
C PRO A 345 -28.50 -23.96 -17.98
N LEU A 346 -28.00 -23.02 -18.78
CA LEU A 346 -28.80 -22.03 -19.50
C LEU A 346 -29.82 -22.74 -20.39
N GLN A 347 -31.07 -22.80 -19.96
CA GLN A 347 -32.17 -23.13 -20.86
C GLN A 347 -32.39 -21.97 -21.83
N ALA A 348 -32.07 -22.20 -23.09
CA ALA A 348 -32.29 -21.26 -24.18
C ALA A 348 -33.78 -20.93 -24.31
N ARG A 349 -34.22 -19.78 -23.78
CA ARG A 349 -35.51 -19.20 -24.15
C ARG A 349 -35.37 -18.60 -25.55
N ARG A 350 -35.84 -19.33 -26.56
CA ARG A 350 -36.10 -18.80 -27.91
C ARG A 350 -37.17 -17.71 -27.79
N HIS A 351 -36.79 -16.45 -27.92
CA HIS A 351 -37.74 -15.38 -28.22
C HIS A 351 -38.21 -15.55 -29.67
N GLN A 352 -39.49 -15.92 -29.84
CA GLN A 352 -40.17 -15.84 -31.12
C GLN A 352 -40.34 -14.37 -31.51
N VAL A 353 -39.66 -13.96 -32.57
CA VAL A 353 -39.93 -12.68 -33.24
C VAL A 353 -41.20 -12.88 -34.08
N VAL A 354 -42.32 -12.31 -33.62
CA VAL A 354 -43.56 -12.26 -34.40
C VAL A 354 -43.41 -11.20 -35.48
N ARG A 355 -43.35 -11.66 -36.73
CA ARG A 355 -43.40 -10.86 -37.95
C ARG A 355 -44.86 -10.46 -38.19
N VAL A 356 -45.16 -9.17 -38.11
CA VAL A 356 -46.48 -8.64 -38.51
C VAL A 356 -46.44 -8.41 -40.03
N GLU A 357 -47.05 -9.32 -40.78
CA GLU A 357 -47.36 -9.14 -42.20
C GLU A 357 -48.71 -8.43 -42.33
N GLY A 358 -48.72 -7.27 -42.99
CA GLY A 358 -49.93 -6.54 -43.33
C GLY A 358 -50.61 -7.13 -44.57
N GLN A 359 -51.93 -7.30 -44.51
CA GLN A 359 -52.80 -7.51 -45.66
C GLN A 359 -53.52 -6.21 -46.06
N ALA A 360 -53.64 -6.04 -47.37
CA ALA A 360 -54.05 -4.84 -48.08
C ALA A 360 -55.58 -4.71 -48.25
N ALA A 361 -56.07 -3.47 -48.36
CA ALA A 361 -57.06 -3.03 -49.37
C ALA A 361 -57.34 -1.52 -49.25
N GLY A 362 -57.37 -0.80 -50.39
CA GLY A 362 -58.03 0.50 -50.52
C GLY A 362 -57.19 1.65 -51.09
N ARG A 363 -57.13 1.76 -52.43
CA ARG A 363 -56.74 2.97 -53.20
C ARG A 363 -58.00 3.86 -53.39
N PRO A 364 -57.92 5.19 -53.65
CA PRO A 364 -57.39 5.71 -54.92
C PRO A 364 -56.74 7.13 -54.96
N GLN A 365 -55.96 7.35 -56.04
CA GLN A 365 -55.68 8.60 -56.81
C GLN A 365 -54.96 9.78 -56.11
N ALA A 366 -54.06 10.57 -56.71
CA ALA A 366 -53.38 10.60 -58.01
C ALA A 366 -52.22 11.64 -57.97
N ALA A 367 -51.33 11.55 -58.97
CA ALA A 367 -50.48 12.60 -59.55
C ALA A 367 -49.20 13.10 -58.82
N GLY A 368 -48.05 12.95 -59.51
CA GLY A 368 -47.16 14.11 -59.70
C GLY A 368 -45.66 13.97 -59.41
N LYS A 369 -44.92 13.44 -60.40
CA LYS A 369 -43.54 13.79 -60.82
C LYS A 369 -42.33 13.40 -59.96
N ALA A 370 -41.44 12.67 -60.63
CA ALA A 370 -40.10 12.27 -60.25
C ALA A 370 -39.06 13.40 -60.43
N GLN A 371 -37.98 13.35 -59.64
CA GLN A 371 -36.61 13.50 -60.14
C GLN A 371 -35.59 13.05 -59.09
N ALA A 372 -34.68 12.18 -59.52
CA ALA A 372 -33.54 11.65 -58.77
C ALA A 372 -32.31 12.58 -58.94
N ALA A 373 -31.46 12.68 -57.91
CA ALA A 373 -30.09 13.16 -58.09
C ALA A 373 -29.14 12.56 -57.05
N ALA A 374 -27.95 12.21 -57.54
CA ALA A 374 -26.96 11.34 -56.94
C ALA A 374 -25.91 12.08 -56.07
N LYS A 375 -25.16 11.23 -55.35
CA LYS A 375 -24.02 11.46 -54.44
C LYS A 375 -22.91 12.40 -55.00
N PRO A 376 -22.30 13.29 -54.18
CA PRO A 376 -21.13 14.07 -54.61
C PRO A 376 -19.78 13.39 -54.28
N PRO A 377 -18.71 13.59 -55.10
CA PRO A 377 -17.37 13.05 -54.88
C PRO A 377 -16.40 13.98 -54.14
N ALA A 378 -15.27 13.41 -53.71
CA ALA A 378 -14.23 13.96 -52.83
C ALA A 378 -13.40 15.13 -53.42
N ARG A 379 -12.94 16.04 -52.54
CA ARG A 379 -12.06 17.19 -52.85
C ARG A 379 -10.56 16.81 -52.77
N PRO A 380 -9.69 17.36 -53.65
CA PRO A 380 -8.24 17.19 -53.54
C PRO A 380 -7.57 18.29 -52.71
N VAL A 381 -6.45 17.91 -52.09
CA VAL A 381 -5.51 18.73 -51.32
C VAL A 381 -4.64 19.57 -52.26
N ARG A 382 -4.41 20.86 -51.93
CA ARG A 382 -3.37 21.70 -52.56
C ARG A 382 -2.36 22.13 -51.51
N LEU A 383 -1.09 21.78 -51.73
CA LEU A 383 0.07 22.43 -51.12
C LEU A 383 0.28 23.81 -51.74
N ALA A 384 0.62 24.80 -50.92
CA ALA A 384 1.27 26.03 -51.36
C ALA A 384 2.38 26.38 -50.35
N SER A 385 3.55 26.68 -50.90
CA SER A 385 4.81 26.97 -50.23
C SER A 385 5.07 28.47 -50.09
N LEU A 386 5.80 28.82 -49.03
CA LEU A 386 6.81 29.89 -48.90
C LEU A 386 6.46 31.34 -49.29
N ARG A 387 6.59 32.28 -48.32
CA ARG A 387 7.66 33.31 -48.36
C ARG A 387 7.82 34.09 -47.04
N LYS A 388 9.09 34.43 -46.80
CA LYS A 388 9.73 35.23 -45.75
C LYS A 388 9.06 36.59 -45.48
N ARG A 389 9.01 37.00 -44.21
CA ARG A 389 9.81 38.11 -43.64
C ARG A 389 9.84 37.99 -42.12
#